data_AF-E7RJX9-F1
#
_entry.id   AF-E7RJX9-F1
#
_cell.length_a   1.000
_cell.length_b   1.000
_cell.length_c   1.000
_cell.angle_alpha   90.00
_cell.angle_beta   90.00
_cell.angle_gamma   90.00
#
_symmetry.space_group_name_H-M   'P 1'
#
loop_
_entity.id
_entity.type
_entity.pdbx_description
1 polymer ?
#
loop_
_entity_poly.entity_id
_entity_poly.type
_entity_poly.pdbx_seq_one_letter_code
_entity_poly.pdbx_strand_id
1 'polypeptide(L)'
;MKPIRNEKGYALLFVMLLVVLFTIMGMGLFTMNMNAAKQFSMKEKQVGARHQAEMGVLHYKAELAEIIRLNPRKVNLSCADLTKAVSGTSDDGKSGYVVNTANVQCSLTNGDFSISVLSKGTYLDREDKIRAKLYVKNMRGSTLDPGEIPEPNDYNDTLKVVNDNNYIFENGTYTQTAQSLQMKKNVTNKEGNGNRIIIERNFYINGDMDFTNHACLVVRGDLVVKGDIKSINKIYTFVYGDVYYKSISATSSNNVFFVSGNEYVNGVKMNTKKFSSVPSGSQYYDSGKTCILSSSNPGTFTPIWDFNGETEVDYFVD
;
A
#
# COMPACT_ATOMS: atom_id res chain seq x y z
N MET A 1 57.88 64.14 -63.10
CA MET A 1 57.79 64.14 -61.62
C MET A 1 57.30 62.77 -61.18
N LYS A 2 58.06 62.05 -60.35
CA LYS A 2 57.64 60.76 -59.78
C LYS A 2 56.82 61.03 -58.51
N PRO A 3 55.55 60.58 -58.43
CA PRO A 3 54.77 60.73 -57.21
C PRO A 3 55.37 59.83 -56.13
N ILE A 4 55.77 60.43 -55.01
CA ILE A 4 56.20 59.69 -53.82
C ILE A 4 54.92 59.10 -53.19
N ARG A 5 54.66 57.82 -53.45
CA ARG A 5 53.55 57.08 -52.86
C ARG A 5 53.90 56.75 -51.40
N ASN A 6 53.24 57.41 -50.46
CA ASN A 6 53.48 57.22 -49.02
C ASN A 6 52.69 56.00 -48.50
N GLU A 7 53.24 54.80 -48.68
CA GLU A 7 52.60 53.54 -48.23
C GLU A 7 52.86 53.23 -46.75
N LYS A 8 53.71 54.01 -46.07
CA LYS A 8 54.09 53.77 -44.66
C LYS A 8 52.95 54.06 -43.66
N GLY A 9 51.99 54.91 -44.01
CA GLY A 9 50.85 55.23 -43.14
C GLY A 9 49.81 54.10 -43.04
N TYR A 10 49.62 53.33 -44.12
CA TYR A 10 48.65 52.23 -44.15
C TYR A 10 49.07 51.04 -43.28
N ALA A 11 50.39 50.76 -43.19
CA ALA A 11 50.90 49.69 -42.33
C ALA A 11 50.62 49.95 -40.84
N LEU A 12 50.78 51.20 -40.38
CA LEU A 12 50.49 51.58 -39.00
C LEU A 12 48.99 51.44 -38.68
N LEU A 13 48.13 51.92 -39.58
CA LEU A 13 46.67 51.79 -39.44
C LEU A 13 46.22 50.33 -39.39
N PHE A 14 46.81 49.48 -40.22
CA PHE A 14 46.49 48.06 -40.25
C PHE A 14 46.84 47.35 -38.93
N VAL A 15 48.03 47.64 -38.37
CA VAL A 15 48.44 47.06 -37.08
C VAL A 15 47.53 47.54 -35.95
N MET A 16 47.16 48.82 -35.92
CA MET A 16 46.20 49.32 -34.93
C MET A 16 44.83 48.66 -35.04
N LEU A 17 44.29 48.53 -36.26
CA LEU A 17 43.03 47.83 -36.50
C LEU A 17 43.09 46.39 -36.02
N LEU A 18 44.18 45.70 -36.33
CA LEU A 18 44.40 44.30 -35.96
C LEU A 18 44.47 44.14 -34.44
N VAL A 19 45.18 45.02 -33.73
CA VAL A 19 45.21 45.02 -32.25
C VAL A 19 43.81 45.26 -31.68
N VAL A 20 43.04 46.22 -32.21
CA VAL A 20 41.67 46.48 -31.73
C VAL A 20 40.77 45.27 -31.95
N LEU A 21 40.85 44.63 -33.12
CA LEU A 21 40.06 43.44 -33.45
C LEU A 21 40.40 42.27 -32.52
N PHE A 22 41.69 42.00 -32.28
CA PHE A 22 42.12 40.97 -31.34
C PHE A 22 41.69 41.30 -29.90
N THR A 23 41.70 42.56 -29.50
CA THR A 23 41.29 42.96 -28.15
C THR A 23 39.78 42.76 -27.96
N ILE A 24 38.95 43.14 -28.93
CA ILE A 24 37.49 42.92 -28.89
C ILE A 24 37.17 41.43 -28.85
N MET A 25 37.84 40.63 -29.70
CA MET A 25 37.65 39.18 -29.72
C MET A 25 38.11 38.52 -28.41
N GLY A 26 39.26 38.96 -27.86
CA GLY A 26 39.79 38.47 -26.59
C GLY A 26 38.87 38.77 -25.42
N MET A 27 38.32 39.99 -25.32
CA MET A 27 37.31 40.33 -24.31
C MET A 27 36.01 39.55 -24.51
N GLY A 28 35.59 39.33 -25.76
CA GLY A 28 34.41 38.52 -26.08
C GLY A 28 34.52 37.08 -25.56
N LEU A 29 35.65 36.42 -25.80
CA LEU A 29 35.90 35.06 -25.28
C LEU A 29 35.99 35.03 -23.74
N PHE A 30 36.63 36.03 -23.13
CA PHE A 30 36.73 36.11 -21.67
C PHE A 30 35.36 36.27 -21.00
N THR A 31 34.52 37.18 -21.52
CA THR A 31 33.16 37.37 -21.02
C THR A 31 32.28 36.14 -21.20
N MET A 32 32.41 35.42 -22.33
CA MET A 32 31.70 34.16 -22.55
C MET A 32 32.09 33.09 -21.52
N ASN A 33 33.39 32.92 -21.24
CA ASN A 33 33.88 31.96 -20.23
C ASN A 33 33.42 32.32 -18.81
N MET A 34 33.46 33.60 -18.45
CA MET A 34 32.99 34.06 -17.14
C MET A 34 31.47 33.88 -16.97
N ASN A 35 30.69 34.11 -18.03
CA ASN A 35 29.26 33.84 -18.03
C ASN A 35 28.95 32.34 -17.93
N ALA A 36 29.68 31.49 -18.66
CA ALA A 36 29.55 30.04 -18.55
C ALA A 36 29.87 29.55 -17.14
N ALA A 37 30.96 30.02 -16.52
CA ALA A 37 31.33 29.67 -15.15
C ALA A 37 30.23 30.06 -14.13
N LYS A 38 29.64 31.25 -14.26
CA LYS A 38 28.52 31.68 -13.43
C LYS A 38 27.29 30.79 -13.62
N GLN A 39 26.95 30.45 -14.86
CA GLN A 39 25.84 29.55 -15.16
C GLN A 39 26.07 28.15 -14.57
N PHE A 40 27.28 27.60 -14.66
CA PHE A 40 27.62 26.32 -14.06
C PHE A 40 27.47 26.35 -12.53
N SER A 41 27.98 27.40 -11.87
CA SER A 41 27.83 27.53 -10.42
C SER A 41 26.36 27.68 -10.00
N MET A 42 25.55 28.46 -10.72
CA MET A 42 24.11 28.56 -10.45
C MET A 42 23.38 27.23 -10.64
N LYS A 43 23.73 26.48 -11.69
CA LYS A 43 23.16 25.17 -11.99
C LYS A 43 23.57 24.14 -10.96
N GLU A 44 24.83 24.12 -10.55
CA GLU A 44 25.34 23.25 -9.49
C GLU A 44 24.61 23.51 -8.16
N LYS A 45 24.49 24.78 -7.78
CA LYS A 45 23.72 25.18 -6.59
C LYS A 45 22.27 24.72 -6.64
N GLN A 46 21.61 24.92 -7.79
CA GLN A 46 20.23 24.50 -7.99
C GLN A 46 20.08 22.98 -7.92
N VAL A 47 20.95 22.23 -8.60
CA VAL A 47 20.94 20.76 -8.57
C VAL A 47 21.23 20.24 -7.17
N GLY A 48 22.17 20.85 -6.45
CA GLY A 48 22.49 20.51 -5.07
C GLY A 48 21.30 20.72 -4.13
N ALA A 49 20.64 21.88 -4.21
CA ALA A 49 19.47 22.18 -3.39
C ALA A 49 18.30 21.23 -3.71
N ARG A 50 18.05 20.96 -4.99
CA ARG A 50 17.05 19.98 -5.44
C ARG A 50 17.35 18.58 -4.90
N HIS A 51 18.60 18.14 -4.99
CA HIS A 51 19.01 16.82 -4.50
C HIS A 51 18.76 16.68 -2.99
N GLN A 52 19.02 17.73 -2.21
CA GLN A 52 18.69 17.73 -0.79
C GLN A 52 17.18 17.61 -0.55
N ALA A 53 16.35 18.34 -1.30
CA ALA A 53 14.89 18.21 -1.21
C ALA A 53 14.41 16.79 -1.56
N GLU A 54 15.00 16.16 -2.58
CA GLU A 54 14.70 14.77 -2.95
C GLU A 54 15.06 13.80 -1.81
N MET A 55 16.20 14.01 -1.15
CA MET A 55 16.60 13.21 0.02
C MET A 55 15.62 13.35 1.18
N GLY A 56 15.05 14.53 1.42
CA GLY A 56 14.02 14.71 2.43
C GLY A 56 12.74 13.93 2.15
N VAL A 57 12.31 13.87 0.88
CA VAL A 57 11.17 13.04 0.46
C VAL A 57 11.48 11.55 0.65
N LEU A 58 12.68 11.10 0.28
CA LEU A 58 13.09 9.69 0.44
C LEU A 58 13.18 9.28 1.90
N HIS A 59 13.66 10.15 2.77
CA HIS A 59 13.72 9.90 4.20
C HIS A 59 12.31 9.76 4.80
N TYR A 60 11.40 10.69 4.45
CA TYR A 60 10.01 10.61 4.88
C TYR A 60 9.32 9.33 4.37
N LYS A 61 9.60 8.94 3.12
CA LYS A 61 9.11 7.69 2.52
C LYS A 61 9.52 6.46 3.35
N ALA A 62 10.78 6.41 3.80
CA ALA A 62 11.30 5.30 4.59
C ALA A 62 10.63 5.21 5.97
N GLU A 63 10.49 6.33 6.67
CA GLU A 63 9.81 6.41 7.98
C GLU A 63 8.33 6.04 7.89
N LEU A 64 7.64 6.52 6.85
CA LEU A 64 6.26 6.15 6.58
C LEU A 64 6.11 4.64 6.36
N ALA A 65 6.99 4.04 5.55
CA ALA A 65 7.01 2.61 5.32
C ALA A 65 7.22 1.81 6.62
N GLU A 66 8.11 2.27 7.50
CA GLU A 66 8.40 1.62 8.78
C GLU A 66 7.20 1.69 9.74
N ILE A 67 6.52 2.82 9.84
CA ILE A 67 5.32 2.96 10.69
C ILE A 67 4.22 2.00 10.23
N ILE A 68 4.03 1.89 8.91
CA ILE A 68 3.04 0.98 8.32
C ILE A 68 3.46 -0.47 8.56
N ARG A 69 4.74 -0.80 8.39
CA ARG A 69 5.30 -2.13 8.66
C ARG A 69 5.16 -2.56 10.12
N LEU A 70 5.32 -1.62 11.06
CA LEU A 70 5.14 -1.88 12.50
C LEU A 70 3.66 -1.94 12.92
N ASN A 71 2.78 -1.27 12.18
CA ASN A 71 1.35 -1.16 12.50
C ASN A 71 0.44 -1.61 11.34
N PRO A 72 0.70 -2.77 10.69
CA PRO A 72 0.02 -3.12 9.45
C PRO A 72 -1.48 -3.34 9.67
N ARG A 73 -1.89 -3.62 10.92
CA ARG A 73 -3.25 -4.01 11.31
C ARG A 73 -3.93 -3.02 12.26
N LYS A 74 -3.42 -1.78 12.37
CA LYS A 74 -4.00 -0.79 13.28
C LYS A 74 -5.39 -0.37 12.76
N VAL A 75 -6.44 -0.73 13.52
CA VAL A 75 -7.86 -0.50 13.17
C VAL A 75 -8.15 0.98 12.92
N ASN A 76 -7.50 1.86 13.67
CA ASN A 76 -7.68 3.30 13.60
C ASN A 76 -6.35 3.97 13.24
N LEU A 77 -5.75 3.57 12.12
CA LEU A 77 -4.66 4.37 11.54
C LEU A 77 -5.27 5.70 11.10
N SER A 78 -4.78 6.80 11.67
CA SER A 78 -5.27 8.14 11.38
C SER A 78 -4.23 8.96 10.64
N CYS A 79 -4.66 10.00 9.93
CA CYS A 79 -3.74 10.96 9.34
C CYS A 79 -2.76 11.55 10.38
N ALA A 80 -3.19 11.72 11.63
CA ALA A 80 -2.34 12.18 12.72
C ALA A 80 -1.21 11.19 13.07
N ASP A 81 -1.43 9.88 12.91
CA ASP A 81 -0.38 8.88 13.09
C ASP A 81 0.64 8.94 11.95
N LEU A 82 0.16 9.16 10.73
CA LEU A 82 1.01 9.24 9.53
C LEU A 82 1.79 10.55 9.44
N THR A 83 1.24 11.64 9.97
CA THR A 83 1.96 12.94 10.05
C THR A 83 2.94 13.00 11.22
N LYS A 84 2.77 12.20 12.28
CA LYS A 84 3.77 12.08 13.35
C LYS A 84 5.10 11.48 12.88
N ALA A 85 5.08 10.68 11.81
CA ALA A 85 6.29 10.21 11.14
C ALA A 85 7.24 11.37 10.79
N VAL A 86 6.68 12.55 10.48
CA VAL A 86 7.41 13.73 10.01
C VAL A 86 8.15 14.43 11.15
N SER A 87 7.65 14.35 12.39
CA SER A 87 8.24 15.07 13.53
C SER A 87 9.63 14.58 13.94
N GLY A 88 10.04 13.38 13.51
CA GLY A 88 11.39 12.85 13.77
C GLY A 88 12.44 13.25 12.73
N THR A 89 12.03 13.71 11.55
CA THR A 89 12.87 13.74 10.34
C THR A 89 13.53 15.07 9.96
N SER A 90 13.21 16.20 10.62
CA SER A 90 13.34 17.51 9.95
C SER A 90 14.08 18.64 10.66
N ASP A 91 14.45 18.55 11.94
CA ASP A 91 14.90 19.75 12.68
C ASP A 91 16.17 19.53 13.48
N ASP A 92 17.08 18.66 13.00
CA ASP A 92 18.39 18.51 13.62
C ASP A 92 19.36 19.65 13.27
N GLY A 93 18.98 20.52 12.33
CA GLY A 93 19.79 21.64 11.82
C GLY A 93 21.09 21.20 11.12
N LYS A 94 21.27 19.89 10.92
CA LYS A 94 22.47 19.27 10.33
C LYS A 94 22.17 18.68 8.96
N SER A 95 20.94 18.26 8.70
CA SER A 95 20.51 17.83 7.37
C SER A 95 20.44 19.01 6.40
N GLY A 96 20.90 18.83 5.17
CA GLY A 96 20.78 19.82 4.09
C GLY A 96 19.34 20.05 3.61
N TYR A 97 18.35 19.44 4.27
CA TYR A 97 16.93 19.51 3.93
C TYR A 97 16.06 19.65 5.19
N VAL A 98 14.85 20.17 4.98
CA VAL A 98 13.79 20.34 5.98
C VAL A 98 12.49 19.83 5.36
N VAL A 99 11.79 18.93 6.06
CA VAL A 99 10.48 18.41 5.69
C VAL A 99 9.43 19.10 6.55
N ASN A 100 8.69 20.05 5.98
CA ASN A 100 7.77 20.87 6.77
C ASN A 100 6.53 20.07 7.20
N THR A 101 6.47 19.72 8.48
CA THR A 101 5.37 18.98 9.13
C THR A 101 4.03 19.73 9.06
N ALA A 102 4.06 21.08 9.12
CA ALA A 102 2.85 21.91 9.09
C ALA A 102 2.15 21.89 7.74
N ASN A 103 2.87 21.51 6.68
CA ASN A 103 2.35 21.46 5.31
C ASN A 103 2.00 20.04 4.86
N VAL A 104 2.03 19.05 5.77
CA VAL A 104 1.63 17.69 5.42
C VAL A 104 0.12 17.60 5.35
N GLN A 105 -0.39 17.46 4.12
CA GLN A 105 -1.82 17.26 3.87
C GLN A 105 -2.08 15.78 3.71
N CYS A 106 -2.92 15.22 4.57
CA CYS A 106 -3.35 13.84 4.48
C CYS A 106 -4.85 13.79 4.21
N SER A 107 -5.24 13.06 3.18
CA SER A 107 -6.63 12.85 2.80
C SER A 107 -6.90 11.36 2.65
N LEU A 108 -8.04 10.89 3.17
CA LEU A 108 -8.54 9.54 2.97
C LEU A 108 -9.54 9.56 1.80
N THR A 109 -9.27 8.80 0.75
CA THR A 109 -10.17 8.67 -0.41
C THR A 109 -10.36 7.20 -0.72
N ASN A 110 -11.60 6.72 -0.72
CA ASN A 110 -11.95 5.31 -0.96
C ASN A 110 -11.24 4.30 -0.04
N GLY A 111 -10.83 4.74 1.17
CA GLY A 111 -10.12 3.89 2.12
C GLY A 111 -8.60 3.97 2.02
N ASP A 112 -8.05 4.61 0.99
CA ASP A 112 -6.60 4.82 0.81
C ASP A 112 -6.18 6.21 1.32
N PHE A 113 -5.00 6.32 1.92
CA PHE A 113 -4.43 7.61 2.27
C PHE A 113 -3.59 8.18 1.13
N SER A 114 -3.80 9.45 0.85
CA SER A 114 -2.91 10.28 0.04
C SER A 114 -2.27 11.32 0.95
N ILE A 115 -0.95 11.32 1.02
CA ILE A 115 -0.15 12.19 1.89
C ILE A 115 0.72 13.07 1.01
N SER A 116 0.44 14.38 1.00
CA SER A 116 1.27 15.38 0.31
C SER A 116 2.28 15.96 1.31
N VAL A 117 3.57 15.83 1.01
CA VAL A 117 4.67 16.38 1.78
C VAL A 117 5.41 17.44 0.97
N LEU A 118 5.80 18.54 1.62
CA LEU A 118 6.67 19.56 1.02
C LEU A 118 8.05 19.47 1.67
N SER A 119 9.05 19.12 0.87
CA SER A 119 10.45 19.13 1.28
C SER A 119 11.16 20.34 0.71
N LYS A 120 11.99 20.98 1.53
CA LYS A 120 12.85 22.11 1.17
C LYS A 120 14.30 21.67 1.32
N GLY A 121 15.08 21.80 0.27
CA GLY A 121 16.51 21.52 0.27
C GLY A 121 17.31 22.81 0.18
N THR A 122 18.37 22.92 0.96
CA THR A 122 19.27 24.07 0.96
C THR A 122 20.68 23.60 0.63
N TYR A 123 21.30 24.25 -0.35
CA TYR A 123 22.69 23.99 -0.72
C TYR A 123 23.41 25.32 -0.97
N LEU A 124 24.41 25.60 -0.13
CA LEU A 124 25.07 26.90 -0.03
C LEU A 124 24.06 28.02 0.28
N ASP A 125 23.82 28.93 -0.66
CA ASP A 125 22.90 30.07 -0.61
C ASP A 125 21.63 29.88 -1.44
N ARG A 126 21.45 28.68 -2.03
CA ARG A 126 20.29 28.36 -2.85
C ARG A 126 19.36 27.42 -2.10
N GLU A 127 18.07 27.70 -2.22
CA GLU A 127 16.99 26.86 -1.73
C GLU A 127 16.17 26.34 -2.92
N ASP A 128 15.67 25.12 -2.80
CA ASP A 128 14.73 24.53 -3.74
C ASP A 128 13.65 23.75 -2.97
N LYS A 129 12.48 23.59 -3.58
CA LYS A 129 11.32 22.94 -2.95
C LYS A 129 10.77 21.85 -3.85
N ILE A 130 10.35 20.75 -3.25
CA ILE A 130 9.71 19.64 -3.94
C ILE A 130 8.49 19.23 -3.15
N ARG A 131 7.38 19.03 -3.87
CA ARG A 131 6.16 18.45 -3.30
C ARG A 131 6.07 17.00 -3.76
N ALA A 132 5.91 16.07 -2.82
CA ALA A 132 5.69 14.68 -3.13
C ALA A 132 4.34 14.23 -2.59
N LYS A 133 3.60 13.45 -3.38
CA LYS A 133 2.41 12.72 -2.91
C LYS A 133 2.76 11.25 -2.75
N LEU A 134 2.47 10.73 -1.58
CA LEU A 134 2.70 9.36 -1.14
C LEU A 134 1.36 8.70 -0.93
N TYR A 135 1.23 7.45 -1.39
CA TYR A 135 -0.01 6.70 -1.28
C TYR A 135 0.17 5.54 -0.30
N VAL A 136 -0.73 5.44 0.67
CA VAL A 136 -0.85 4.27 1.55
C VAL A 136 -2.15 3.60 1.19
N LYS A 137 -2.07 2.43 0.58
CA LYS A 137 -3.25 1.70 0.14
C LYS A 137 -3.76 0.85 1.28
N ASN A 138 -5.08 0.85 1.46
CA ASN A 138 -5.73 -0.15 2.26
C ASN A 138 -5.87 -1.39 1.37
N MET A 139 -5.14 -2.45 1.67
CA MET A 139 -5.20 -3.69 0.89
C MET A 139 -6.54 -4.41 1.00
N ARG A 140 -7.54 -3.81 1.66
CA ARG A 140 -8.92 -4.26 1.59
C ARG A 140 -9.53 -3.96 0.22
N GLY A 141 -9.42 -4.91 -0.69
CA GLY A 141 -10.28 -5.03 -1.87
C GLY A 141 -10.18 -3.93 -2.95
N SER A 142 -9.27 -2.95 -2.82
CA SER A 142 -9.04 -1.89 -3.82
C SER A 142 -7.79 -2.11 -4.69
N THR A 143 -6.85 -2.96 -4.26
CA THR A 143 -5.65 -3.32 -5.04
C THR A 143 -5.74 -4.65 -5.76
N LEU A 144 -6.81 -5.42 -5.51
CA LEU A 144 -7.06 -6.65 -6.24
C LEU A 144 -7.59 -6.26 -7.61
N ASP A 145 -6.92 -6.73 -8.65
CA ASP A 145 -7.48 -6.64 -10.00
C ASP A 145 -8.88 -7.27 -9.97
N PRO A 146 -9.88 -6.71 -10.69
CA PRO A 146 -11.21 -7.30 -10.76
C PRO A 146 -11.10 -8.79 -11.15
N GLY A 147 -11.41 -9.69 -10.21
CA GLY A 147 -11.17 -11.12 -10.41
C GLY A 147 -10.30 -11.80 -9.34
N GLU A 148 -9.48 -11.02 -8.63
CA GLU A 148 -8.48 -11.57 -7.72
C GLU A 148 -9.06 -11.80 -6.31
N ILE A 149 -8.66 -12.91 -5.67
CA ILE A 149 -9.08 -13.29 -4.32
C ILE A 149 -7.95 -12.92 -3.35
N PRO A 150 -8.22 -12.17 -2.26
CA PRO A 150 -7.19 -11.67 -1.36
C PRO A 150 -6.34 -12.79 -0.76
N GLU A 151 -5.02 -12.60 -0.72
CA GLU A 151 -4.11 -13.43 0.05
C GLU A 151 -3.73 -12.73 1.38
N PRO A 152 -3.69 -13.44 2.51
CA PRO A 152 -3.14 -12.91 3.74
C PRO A 152 -1.64 -12.59 3.58
N ASN A 153 -1.20 -11.44 4.09
CA ASN A 153 0.23 -11.04 4.02
C ASN A 153 1.18 -12.06 4.70
N ASP A 154 0.68 -12.81 5.68
CA ASP A 154 1.40 -13.85 6.40
C ASP A 154 1.19 -15.27 5.82
N TYR A 155 0.69 -15.38 4.58
CA TYR A 155 0.50 -16.68 3.90
C TYR A 155 1.79 -17.49 3.70
N ASN A 156 2.94 -16.81 3.66
CA ASN A 156 4.25 -17.45 3.60
C ASN A 156 4.87 -17.72 4.99
N ASP A 157 4.20 -17.34 6.09
CA ASP A 157 4.65 -17.58 7.46
C ASP A 157 4.33 -19.04 7.87
N THR A 158 5.32 -19.90 7.79
CA THR A 158 5.19 -21.34 8.09
C THR A 158 4.75 -21.63 9.52
N LEU A 159 4.85 -20.67 10.45
CA LEU A 159 4.42 -20.85 11.84
C LEU A 159 2.90 -20.61 12.01
N LYS A 160 2.27 -19.91 11.08
CA LYS A 160 0.83 -19.57 11.13
C LYS A 160 0.00 -20.35 10.13
N VAL A 161 0.66 -21.01 9.18
CA VAL A 161 0.03 -21.66 8.05
C VAL A 161 0.14 -23.16 8.20
N VAL A 162 -1.01 -23.83 8.23
CA VAL A 162 -1.07 -25.29 8.24
C VAL A 162 -0.78 -25.78 6.83
N ASN A 163 0.36 -26.45 6.67
CA ASN A 163 0.86 -26.96 5.39
C ASN A 163 0.50 -28.43 5.14
N ASP A 164 -0.58 -28.92 5.76
CA ASP A 164 -1.05 -30.28 5.51
C ASP A 164 -1.63 -30.39 4.09
N ASN A 165 -1.41 -31.52 3.45
CA ASN A 165 -1.81 -31.77 2.06
C ASN A 165 -3.32 -31.75 1.87
N ASN A 166 -4.08 -32.07 2.92
CA ASN A 166 -5.53 -31.94 2.98
C ASN A 166 -5.92 -31.94 4.46
N TYR A 167 -6.14 -30.76 5.04
CA TYR A 167 -6.44 -30.69 6.46
C TYR A 167 -7.84 -31.22 6.73
N ILE A 168 -7.95 -32.15 7.69
CA ILE A 168 -9.22 -32.77 8.06
C ILE A 168 -9.61 -32.25 9.45
N PHE A 169 -10.76 -31.58 9.54
CA PHE A 169 -11.40 -31.35 10.83
C PHE A 169 -12.06 -32.65 11.30
N GLU A 170 -11.47 -33.25 12.32
CA GLU A 170 -12.00 -34.44 12.99
C GLU A 170 -13.26 -34.13 13.81
N ASN A 171 -14.02 -35.18 14.18
CA ASN A 171 -15.23 -35.07 14.98
C ASN A 171 -14.99 -34.34 16.32
N GLY A 172 -15.60 -33.18 16.54
CA GLY A 172 -15.51 -32.46 17.81
C GLY A 172 -15.66 -30.94 17.70
N THR A 173 -15.16 -30.24 18.71
CA THR A 173 -15.07 -28.78 18.72
C THR A 173 -13.62 -28.35 18.47
N TYR A 174 -13.41 -27.61 17.39
CA TYR A 174 -12.17 -26.92 17.07
C TYR A 174 -12.36 -25.42 17.28
N THR A 175 -11.49 -24.80 18.06
CA THR A 175 -11.53 -23.35 18.31
C THR A 175 -10.16 -22.75 18.11
N GLN A 176 -10.03 -21.84 17.14
CA GLN A 176 -8.84 -21.03 16.92
C GLN A 176 -9.07 -19.62 17.48
N THR A 177 -8.51 -19.33 18.66
CA THR A 177 -8.86 -18.13 19.45
C THR A 177 -7.93 -16.93 19.26
N ALA A 178 -6.64 -17.15 19.00
CA ALA A 178 -5.66 -16.07 19.06
C ALA A 178 -5.35 -15.43 17.69
N GLN A 179 -5.50 -16.19 16.60
CA GLN A 179 -4.97 -15.81 15.28
C GLN A 179 -5.89 -16.26 14.15
N SER A 180 -5.72 -15.66 12.97
CA SER A 180 -6.36 -16.15 11.74
C SER A 180 -5.85 -17.57 11.43
N LEU A 181 -6.71 -18.41 10.88
CA LEU A 181 -6.34 -19.75 10.43
C LEU A 181 -6.07 -19.72 8.92
N GLN A 182 -4.94 -20.28 8.50
CA GLN A 182 -4.53 -20.28 7.10
C GLN A 182 -4.16 -21.69 6.65
N MET A 183 -4.77 -22.13 5.56
CA MET A 183 -4.64 -23.47 5.00
C MET A 183 -4.07 -23.37 3.59
N LYS A 184 -2.92 -24.00 3.33
CA LYS A 184 -2.29 -23.94 1.99
C LYS A 184 -3.06 -24.71 0.92
N LYS A 185 -3.87 -25.67 1.33
CA LYS A 185 -4.53 -26.65 0.47
C LYS A 185 -5.97 -26.83 0.90
N ASN A 186 -6.59 -27.90 0.43
CA ASN A 186 -7.97 -28.21 0.71
C ASN A 186 -8.21 -28.45 2.20
N VAL A 187 -9.41 -28.08 2.63
CA VAL A 187 -9.91 -28.36 3.97
C VAL A 187 -11.13 -29.25 3.81
N THR A 188 -11.13 -30.36 4.53
CA THR A 188 -12.24 -31.30 4.54
C THR A 188 -12.79 -31.45 5.95
N ASN A 189 -14.08 -31.71 6.05
CA ASN A 189 -14.70 -32.20 7.27
C ASN A 189 -15.19 -33.63 6.98
N LYS A 190 -14.52 -34.64 7.55
CA LYS A 190 -14.88 -36.04 7.35
C LYS A 190 -15.78 -36.54 8.48
N GLU A 191 -16.90 -37.13 8.08
CA GLU A 191 -17.71 -38.10 8.83
C GLU A 191 -17.81 -37.86 10.34
N GLY A 192 -18.56 -36.83 10.73
CA GLY A 192 -18.83 -36.55 12.15
C GLY A 192 -20.18 -35.87 12.34
N ASN A 193 -21.03 -36.43 13.19
CA ASN A 193 -22.35 -35.85 13.48
C ASN A 193 -22.22 -34.75 14.55
N GLY A 194 -21.73 -33.56 14.15
CA GLY A 194 -21.72 -32.39 15.03
C GLY A 194 -20.39 -31.65 15.15
N ASN A 195 -19.66 -31.52 14.04
CA ASN A 195 -18.42 -30.74 14.03
C ASN A 195 -18.69 -29.26 14.30
N ARG A 196 -17.95 -28.68 15.24
CA ARG A 196 -18.02 -27.24 15.54
C ARG A 196 -16.66 -26.62 15.35
N ILE A 197 -16.52 -25.80 14.32
CA ILE A 197 -15.28 -25.14 13.95
C ILE A 197 -15.48 -23.65 14.17
N ILE A 198 -14.75 -23.07 15.12
CA ILE A 198 -14.83 -21.67 15.50
C ILE A 198 -13.49 -21.02 15.20
N ILE A 199 -13.48 -20.03 14.31
CA ILE A 199 -12.31 -19.22 13.96
C ILE A 199 -12.60 -17.81 14.44
N GLU A 200 -11.90 -17.35 15.48
CA GLU A 200 -12.13 -16.03 16.10
C GLU A 200 -11.64 -14.85 15.24
N ARG A 201 -10.97 -15.12 14.11
CA ARG A 201 -10.50 -14.11 13.15
C ARG A 201 -10.80 -14.55 11.72
N ASN A 202 -9.86 -14.34 10.80
CA ASN A 202 -10.04 -14.69 9.39
C ASN A 202 -9.74 -16.18 9.19
N PHE A 203 -10.44 -16.80 8.24
CA PHE A 203 -10.18 -18.16 7.81
C PHE A 203 -9.84 -18.15 6.32
N TYR A 204 -8.59 -18.50 5.98
CA TYR A 204 -8.10 -18.51 4.62
C TYR A 204 -7.76 -19.93 4.16
N ILE A 205 -8.19 -20.28 2.95
CA ILE A 205 -8.02 -21.59 2.32
C ILE A 205 -7.57 -21.38 0.87
N ASN A 206 -6.35 -21.81 0.55
CA ASN A 206 -5.80 -21.75 -0.82
C ASN A 206 -6.19 -22.97 -1.70
N GLY A 207 -7.23 -23.69 -1.28
CA GLY A 207 -7.81 -24.82 -2.01
C GLY A 207 -9.32 -24.85 -1.87
N ASP A 208 -9.90 -26.04 -1.98
CA ASP A 208 -11.33 -26.27 -1.82
C ASP A 208 -11.71 -26.41 -0.34
N MET A 209 -12.92 -26.01 0.00
CA MET A 209 -13.56 -26.32 1.28
C MET A 209 -14.64 -27.38 1.03
N ASP A 210 -14.48 -28.59 1.55
CA ASP A 210 -15.45 -29.68 1.38
C ASP A 210 -15.97 -30.19 2.73
N PHE A 211 -17.16 -29.72 3.10
CA PHE A 211 -17.78 -30.03 4.37
C PHE A 211 -18.91 -31.03 4.18
N THR A 212 -18.76 -32.17 4.84
CA THR A 212 -19.74 -33.26 4.78
C THR A 212 -20.48 -33.35 6.11
N ASN A 213 -21.80 -33.54 6.03
CA ASN A 213 -22.72 -33.91 7.11
C ASN A 213 -22.57 -33.19 8.47
N HIS A 214 -23.55 -32.36 8.86
CA HIS A 214 -23.71 -31.86 10.24
C HIS A 214 -22.51 -31.07 10.80
N ALA A 215 -21.87 -30.21 10.00
CA ALA A 215 -20.83 -29.31 10.46
C ALA A 215 -21.35 -27.88 10.71
N CYS A 216 -20.73 -27.22 11.68
CA CYS A 216 -20.98 -25.85 12.07
C CYS A 216 -19.68 -25.05 11.97
N LEU A 217 -19.58 -24.13 11.03
CA LEU A 217 -18.44 -23.26 10.83
C LEU A 217 -18.79 -21.83 11.25
N VAL A 218 -18.04 -21.27 12.20
CA VAL A 218 -18.18 -19.88 12.62
C VAL A 218 -16.86 -19.17 12.38
N VAL A 219 -16.87 -18.17 11.50
CA VAL A 219 -15.72 -17.31 11.19
C VAL A 219 -16.06 -15.89 11.60
N ARG A 220 -15.32 -15.33 12.55
CA ARG A 220 -15.60 -13.99 13.08
C ARG A 220 -15.07 -12.86 12.23
N GLY A 221 -14.05 -13.12 11.43
CA GLY A 221 -13.56 -12.20 10.41
C GLY A 221 -14.03 -12.66 9.03
N ASP A 222 -13.11 -12.56 8.08
CA ASP A 222 -13.37 -12.92 6.69
C ASP A 222 -13.14 -14.40 6.43
N LEU A 223 -13.97 -14.98 5.56
CA LEU A 223 -13.75 -16.32 5.02
C LEU A 223 -13.28 -16.19 3.57
N VAL A 224 -12.08 -16.68 3.29
CA VAL A 224 -11.48 -16.68 1.96
C VAL A 224 -11.22 -18.11 1.52
N VAL A 225 -11.87 -18.54 0.44
CA VAL A 225 -11.68 -19.85 -0.18
C VAL A 225 -11.34 -19.63 -1.64
N LYS A 226 -10.09 -19.90 -2.04
CA LYS A 226 -9.67 -19.72 -3.44
C LYS A 226 -10.28 -20.77 -4.38
N GLY A 227 -10.55 -21.95 -3.87
CA GLY A 227 -11.24 -23.02 -4.59
C GLY A 227 -12.75 -22.95 -4.47
N ASP A 228 -13.38 -24.10 -4.65
CA ASP A 228 -14.82 -24.26 -4.52
C ASP A 228 -15.23 -24.58 -3.08
N ILE A 229 -16.39 -24.10 -2.67
CA ILE A 229 -17.04 -24.51 -1.43
C ILE A 229 -18.07 -25.59 -1.76
N LYS A 230 -17.84 -26.81 -1.26
CA LYS A 230 -18.72 -27.96 -1.39
C LYS A 230 -19.36 -28.24 -0.04
N SER A 231 -20.69 -28.37 -0.02
CA SER A 231 -21.44 -28.65 1.19
C SER A 231 -22.51 -29.70 0.90
N ILE A 232 -22.41 -30.85 1.57
CA ILE A 232 -23.26 -31.98 1.24
C ILE A 232 -24.63 -31.86 1.94
N ASN A 233 -24.67 -31.90 3.27
CA ASN A 233 -25.92 -31.92 4.03
C ASN A 233 -25.78 -31.31 5.43
N LYS A 234 -26.72 -30.44 5.82
CA LYS A 234 -26.83 -29.83 7.16
C LYS A 234 -25.56 -29.13 7.61
N ILE A 235 -24.93 -28.38 6.71
CA ILE A 235 -23.78 -27.52 7.01
C ILE A 235 -24.28 -26.12 7.33
N TYR A 236 -23.86 -25.57 8.47
CA TYR A 236 -24.19 -24.22 8.90
C TYR A 236 -22.92 -23.38 8.94
N THR A 237 -22.84 -22.35 8.10
CA THR A 237 -21.67 -21.48 8.01
C THR A 237 -22.07 -20.05 8.38
N PHE A 238 -21.34 -19.46 9.32
CA PHE A 238 -21.57 -18.09 9.80
C PHE A 238 -20.29 -17.29 9.61
N VAL A 239 -20.33 -16.29 8.73
CA VAL A 239 -19.21 -15.39 8.44
C VAL A 239 -19.61 -13.97 8.85
N TYR A 240 -18.92 -13.42 9.84
CA TYR A 240 -19.21 -12.07 10.32
C TYR A 240 -18.54 -10.98 9.48
N GLY A 241 -17.45 -11.30 8.78
CA GLY A 241 -16.80 -10.43 7.81
C GLY A 241 -17.28 -10.64 6.38
N ASP A 242 -16.39 -10.35 5.43
CA ASP A 242 -16.59 -10.58 4.00
C ASP A 242 -16.33 -12.06 3.64
N VAL A 243 -16.96 -12.56 2.58
CA VAL A 243 -16.69 -13.90 2.04
C VAL A 243 -16.18 -13.82 0.61
N TYR A 244 -15.11 -14.56 0.33
CA TYR A 244 -14.50 -14.68 -1.00
C TYR A 244 -14.47 -16.13 -1.40
N TYR A 245 -15.05 -16.45 -2.55
CA TYR A 245 -15.11 -17.82 -3.05
C TYR A 245 -15.16 -17.89 -4.57
N LYS A 246 -14.72 -19.01 -5.15
CA LYS A 246 -14.82 -19.26 -6.59
C LYS A 246 -16.24 -19.64 -7.00
N SER A 247 -16.76 -20.68 -6.35
CA SER A 247 -18.14 -21.15 -6.51
C SER A 247 -18.61 -21.86 -5.23
N ILE A 248 -19.93 -21.97 -5.04
CA ILE A 248 -20.51 -22.80 -3.99
C ILE A 248 -21.44 -23.82 -4.63
N SER A 249 -21.21 -25.10 -4.30
CA SER A 249 -22.10 -26.21 -4.63
C SER A 249 -22.65 -26.81 -3.33
N ALA A 250 -23.96 -26.62 -3.13
CA ALA A 250 -24.69 -27.20 -2.00
C ALA A 250 -25.65 -28.27 -2.54
N THR A 251 -25.47 -29.53 -2.14
CA THR A 251 -26.31 -30.64 -2.66
C THR A 251 -27.61 -30.84 -1.88
N SER A 252 -27.76 -30.19 -0.72
CA SER A 252 -28.93 -30.27 0.16
C SER A 252 -29.47 -28.88 0.46
N SER A 253 -30.81 -28.77 0.50
CA SER A 253 -31.52 -27.55 0.94
C SER A 253 -31.31 -27.23 2.41
N ASN A 254 -30.76 -28.17 3.20
CA ASN A 254 -30.52 -27.99 4.62
C ASN A 254 -29.16 -27.32 4.91
N ASN A 255 -28.40 -26.95 3.89
CA ASN A 255 -27.18 -26.18 4.08
C ASN A 255 -27.55 -24.70 4.19
N VAL A 256 -27.07 -24.03 5.23
CA VAL A 256 -27.39 -22.62 5.48
C VAL A 256 -26.09 -21.83 5.62
N PHE A 257 -25.99 -20.75 4.85
CA PHE A 257 -24.86 -19.83 4.88
C PHE A 257 -25.36 -18.45 5.30
N PHE A 258 -24.67 -17.86 6.26
CA PHE A 258 -24.92 -16.51 6.73
C PHE A 258 -23.67 -15.65 6.59
N VAL A 259 -23.81 -14.47 6.00
CA VAL A 259 -22.70 -13.54 5.75
C VAL A 259 -23.12 -12.11 6.09
N SER A 260 -22.48 -11.52 7.10
CA SER A 260 -22.77 -10.14 7.50
C SER A 260 -22.08 -9.11 6.60
N GLY A 261 -20.87 -9.39 6.12
CA GLY A 261 -20.13 -8.53 5.18
C GLY A 261 -20.61 -8.66 3.73
N ASN A 262 -19.72 -8.35 2.81
CA ASN A 262 -19.93 -8.43 1.36
C ASN A 262 -19.57 -9.83 0.85
N GLU A 263 -20.12 -10.17 -0.31
CA GLU A 263 -19.85 -11.42 -0.99
C GLU A 263 -19.04 -11.13 -2.26
N TYR A 264 -17.98 -11.90 -2.48
CA TYR A 264 -17.14 -11.81 -3.66
C TYR A 264 -17.07 -13.17 -4.33
N VAL A 265 -17.47 -13.22 -5.61
CA VAL A 265 -17.43 -14.43 -6.43
C VAL A 265 -16.36 -14.24 -7.49
N ASN A 266 -15.34 -15.11 -7.47
CA ASN A 266 -14.13 -14.94 -8.29
C ASN A 266 -13.56 -13.52 -8.14
N GLY A 267 -13.40 -13.05 -6.89
CA GLY A 267 -12.88 -11.70 -6.62
C GLY A 267 -13.80 -10.52 -6.97
N VAL A 268 -14.94 -10.76 -7.64
CA VAL A 268 -15.89 -9.69 -8.02
C VAL A 268 -16.97 -9.54 -6.95
N LYS A 269 -17.14 -8.31 -6.45
CA LYS A 269 -18.19 -7.99 -5.47
C LYS A 269 -19.57 -8.22 -6.07
N MET A 270 -20.40 -8.97 -5.36
CA MET A 270 -21.79 -9.19 -5.73
C MET A 270 -22.65 -7.98 -5.34
N ASN A 271 -23.41 -7.44 -6.30
CA ASN A 271 -24.35 -6.34 -6.05
C ASN A 271 -25.57 -6.77 -5.23
N THR A 272 -25.95 -8.04 -5.35
CA THR A 272 -27.03 -8.66 -4.60
C THR A 272 -26.46 -9.73 -3.68
N LYS A 273 -26.69 -9.60 -2.37
CA LYS A 273 -26.30 -10.62 -1.39
C LYS A 273 -27.10 -11.90 -1.65
N LYS A 274 -26.41 -13.02 -1.82
CA LYS A 274 -27.01 -14.35 -1.91
C LYS A 274 -27.35 -14.88 -0.51
N PHE A 275 -26.56 -14.52 0.50
CA PHE A 275 -26.67 -15.04 1.85
C PHE A 275 -27.37 -14.04 2.79
N SER A 276 -28.14 -14.58 3.73
CA SER A 276 -28.72 -13.77 4.80
C SER A 276 -27.63 -13.31 5.76
N SER A 277 -27.83 -12.18 6.43
CA SER A 277 -26.91 -11.75 7.50
C SER A 277 -26.90 -12.73 8.67
N VAL A 278 -25.76 -12.82 9.38
CA VAL A 278 -25.66 -13.66 10.58
C VAL A 278 -26.71 -13.21 11.61
N PRO A 279 -27.57 -14.12 12.11
CA PRO A 279 -28.60 -13.77 13.08
C PRO A 279 -28.00 -13.24 14.38
N SER A 280 -28.69 -12.30 15.03
CA SER A 280 -28.33 -11.86 16.37
C SER A 280 -28.62 -12.97 17.38
N GLY A 281 -27.63 -13.28 18.21
CA GLY A 281 -27.76 -14.32 19.24
C GLY A 281 -26.44 -15.00 19.55
N SER A 282 -26.42 -15.72 20.67
CA SER A 282 -25.26 -16.54 21.07
C SER A 282 -25.30 -17.94 20.46
N GLN A 283 -26.43 -18.36 19.90
CA GLN A 283 -26.67 -19.72 19.42
C GLN A 283 -27.65 -19.73 18.23
N TYR A 284 -27.43 -20.63 17.28
CA TYR A 284 -28.35 -20.96 16.20
C TYR A 284 -28.80 -22.41 16.35
N TYR A 285 -30.12 -22.62 16.29
CA TYR A 285 -30.74 -23.93 16.47
C TYR A 285 -31.41 -24.36 15.16
N ASP A 286 -31.02 -25.52 14.64
CA ASP A 286 -31.74 -26.18 13.56
C ASP A 286 -31.73 -27.69 13.76
N SER A 287 -32.92 -28.30 13.68
CA SER A 287 -33.11 -29.75 13.65
C SER A 287 -32.41 -30.52 14.79
N GLY A 288 -32.43 -29.96 16.00
CA GLY A 288 -31.83 -30.57 17.20
C GLY A 288 -30.31 -30.41 17.35
N LYS A 289 -29.68 -29.58 16.52
CA LYS A 289 -28.26 -29.20 16.66
C LYS A 289 -28.14 -27.72 16.99
N THR A 290 -27.16 -27.40 17.84
CA THR A 290 -26.88 -26.02 18.27
C THR A 290 -25.50 -25.61 17.80
N CYS A 291 -25.48 -24.60 16.94
CA CYS A 291 -24.29 -23.84 16.56
C CYS A 291 -24.06 -22.74 17.58
N ILE A 292 -22.92 -22.75 18.27
CA ILE A 292 -22.59 -21.67 19.21
C ILE A 292 -21.96 -20.51 18.41
N LEU A 293 -22.60 -19.36 18.48
CA LEU A 293 -22.17 -18.09 17.92
C LEU A 293 -21.50 -17.20 18.98
N SER A 294 -21.00 -17.74 20.09
CA SER A 294 -20.62 -17.02 21.32
C SER A 294 -19.54 -15.92 21.16
N SER A 295 -19.98 -14.69 20.94
CA SER A 295 -19.53 -13.41 21.55
C SER A 295 -20.31 -12.27 20.86
N SER A 296 -20.65 -11.22 21.59
CA SER A 296 -21.41 -10.05 21.08
C SER A 296 -20.60 -9.15 20.15
N ASN A 297 -19.30 -9.42 20.01
CA ASN A 297 -18.37 -8.59 19.28
C ASN A 297 -17.81 -9.44 18.13
N PRO A 298 -18.37 -9.36 16.91
CA PRO A 298 -17.68 -9.85 15.74
C PRO A 298 -16.24 -9.35 15.78
N GLY A 299 -15.28 -10.22 15.46
CA GLY A 299 -13.89 -9.82 15.33
C GLY A 299 -13.84 -8.64 14.38
N THR A 300 -13.56 -7.44 14.91
CA THR A 300 -13.56 -6.24 14.08
C THR A 300 -12.45 -6.41 13.06
N PHE A 301 -12.83 -6.28 11.79
CA PHE A 301 -11.92 -6.39 10.67
C PHE A 301 -10.74 -5.44 10.89
N THR A 302 -9.52 -5.98 10.91
CA THR A 302 -8.32 -5.15 11.03
C THR A 302 -7.89 -4.77 9.61
N PRO A 303 -8.02 -3.49 9.19
CA PRO A 303 -7.52 -3.05 7.89
C PRO A 303 -6.04 -3.40 7.79
N ILE A 304 -5.63 -3.86 6.60
CA ILE A 304 -4.24 -4.15 6.31
C ILE A 304 -3.72 -2.99 5.45
N TRP A 305 -2.83 -2.19 6.03
CA TRP A 305 -2.22 -1.06 5.36
C TRP A 305 -0.96 -1.51 4.65
N ASP A 306 -0.80 -1.10 3.39
CA ASP A 306 0.43 -1.30 2.64
C ASP A 306 0.90 0.00 2.01
N PHE A 307 2.22 0.12 1.99
CA PHE A 307 2.90 1.22 1.34
C PHE A 307 3.55 0.69 0.08
N ASN A 308 2.84 0.78 -1.04
CA ASN A 308 3.32 0.30 -2.34
C ASN A 308 4.51 1.10 -2.89
N GLY A 309 4.90 2.19 -2.22
CA GLY A 309 6.04 3.01 -2.61
C GLY A 309 5.80 3.89 -3.83
N GLU A 310 4.56 4.01 -4.32
CA GLU A 310 4.22 4.96 -5.38
C GLU A 310 4.40 6.40 -4.86
N THR A 311 5.13 7.20 -5.63
CA THR A 311 5.41 8.60 -5.32
C THR A 311 5.26 9.47 -6.55
N GLU A 312 4.34 10.41 -6.51
CA GLU A 312 4.26 11.48 -7.49
C GLU A 312 5.08 12.68 -6.99
N VAL A 313 6.05 13.13 -7.77
CA VAL A 313 6.94 14.24 -7.39
C VAL A 313 6.70 15.41 -8.32
N ASP A 314 6.35 16.56 -7.73
CA ASP A 314 6.21 17.83 -8.40
C ASP A 314 7.41 18.73 -8.06
N TYR A 315 8.14 19.10 -9.11
CA TYR A 315 9.35 19.92 -9.05
C TYR A 315 9.08 21.41 -9.27
N PHE A 316 7.83 21.80 -9.59
CA PHE A 316 7.46 23.16 -9.93
C PHE A 316 6.57 23.76 -8.85
N VAL A 317 7.09 23.77 -7.62
CA VAL A 317 6.38 24.35 -6.47
C VAL A 317 6.78 25.81 -6.31
N ASP A 318 5.82 26.71 -6.50
CA ASP A 318 5.98 28.15 -6.27
C ASP A 318 6.30 28.50 -4.79
#